data_AF-A0A6M3IQ58-F1
#
_entry.id   AF-A0A6M3IQ58-F1
#
_cell.length_a   1.000
_cell.length_b   1.000
_cell.length_c   1.000
_cell.angle_alpha   90.00
_cell.angle_beta   90.00
_cell.angle_gamma   90.00
#
_symmetry.space_group_name_H-M   'P 1'
#
loop_
_entity.id
_entity.type
_entity.pdbx_description
1 polymer ?
#
loop_
_entity_poly.entity_id
_entity_poly.type
_entity_poly.pdbx_seq_one_letter_code
_entity_poly.pdbx_strand_id
1 'polypeptide(L)'
;MNNNKCLNCGGELPPPSKHSRNDARKYCSWECRDAYYKKKYHLFNPYKGTSSGTTGAISELRVAVDLLSKGFNVFRSLSPNSPCDLAVLKNGRLRRIEVRTTFLGTSGKPNSAVNKKDDLSNIDHYAFVTPEKIIYEPEIKGEDR
;
A
#
# COMPACT_ATOMS: atom_id res chain seq x y z
N MET A 1 29.72 10.82 9.31
CA MET A 1 29.45 10.53 10.73
C MET A 1 28.78 9.17 10.83
N ASN A 2 29.48 8.15 11.30
CA ASN A 2 28.90 6.82 11.50
C ASN A 2 27.93 6.89 12.67
N ASN A 3 26.63 6.86 12.37
CA ASN A 3 25.61 6.86 13.40
C ASN A 3 25.56 5.46 14.02
N ASN A 4 26.40 5.20 15.02
CA ASN A 4 26.53 3.92 15.72
C ASN A 4 25.34 3.63 16.68
N LYS A 5 24.18 4.21 16.38
CA LYS A 5 22.98 4.14 17.21
C LYS A 5 21.89 3.31 16.55
N CYS A 6 21.21 2.52 17.36
CA CYS A 6 20.04 1.77 16.95
C CYS A 6 18.90 2.70 16.52
N LEU A 7 18.30 2.44 15.35
CA LEU A 7 17.16 3.20 14.84
C LEU A 7 15.88 3.07 15.69
N ASN A 8 15.78 2.09 16.59
CA ASN A 8 14.60 1.87 17.44
C ASN A 8 14.73 2.53 18.82
N CYS A 9 15.83 2.24 19.53
CA CYS A 9 15.99 2.62 20.94
C CYS A 9 17.07 3.69 21.16
N GLY A 10 17.84 4.06 20.14
CA GLY A 10 18.95 5.02 20.25
C GLY A 10 20.20 4.49 20.99
N GLY A 11 20.16 3.26 21.51
CA GLY A 11 21.30 2.61 22.15
C GLY A 11 22.42 2.24 21.18
N GLU A 12 23.59 1.90 21.72
CA GLU A 12 24.76 1.55 20.93
C GLU A 12 24.55 0.26 20.13
N LEU A 13 25.06 0.26 18.90
CA LEU A 13 25.06 -0.94 18.06
C LEU A 13 26.14 -1.93 18.54
N PRO A 14 25.86 -3.24 18.54
CA PRO A 14 26.86 -4.24 18.87
C PRO A 14 28.00 -4.18 17.85
N PRO A 15 29.23 -4.53 18.27
CA PRO A 15 30.39 -4.47 17.38
C PRO A 15 30.15 -5.32 16.12
N PRO A 16 30.68 -4.88 14.96
CA PRO A 16 30.54 -5.61 13.71
C PRO A 16 31.10 -7.02 13.86
N SER A 17 30.34 -8.03 13.40
CA SER A 17 30.83 -9.40 13.37
C SER A 17 31.90 -9.53 12.28
N LYS A 18 32.98 -10.29 12.52
CA LYS A 18 34.10 -10.53 11.58
C LYS A 18 33.70 -11.02 10.17
N HIS A 19 32.47 -11.52 10.01
CA HIS A 19 31.92 -12.00 8.72
C HIS A 19 30.95 -11.02 8.04
N SER A 20 30.65 -9.86 8.63
CA SER A 20 29.77 -8.85 8.04
C SER A 20 30.62 -7.84 7.28
N ARG A 21 30.82 -8.08 5.99
CA ARG A 21 31.62 -7.19 5.11
C ARG A 21 30.93 -5.88 4.73
N ASN A 22 29.82 -5.47 5.38
CA ASN A 22 29.17 -4.20 5.12
C ASN A 22 28.47 -3.68 6.38
N ASP A 23 29.11 -2.69 6.99
CA ASP A 23 28.81 -2.15 8.31
C ASP A 23 27.63 -1.16 8.26
N ALA A 24 26.42 -1.70 8.14
CA ALA A 24 25.19 -0.92 8.32
C ALA A 24 24.16 -1.72 9.13
N ARG A 25 24.58 -2.29 10.27
CA ARG A 25 23.61 -2.78 11.26
C ARG A 25 22.77 -1.58 11.71
N LYS A 26 21.45 -1.71 11.59
CA LYS A 26 20.49 -0.64 11.92
C LYS A 26 19.90 -0.78 13.33
N TYR A 27 20.05 -1.96 13.93
CA TYR A 27 19.37 -2.33 15.18
C TYR A 27 20.35 -3.02 16.13
N CYS A 28 20.23 -2.74 17.43
CA CYS A 28 21.13 -3.34 18.44
C CYS A 28 20.78 -4.80 18.76
N SER A 29 19.56 -5.24 18.46
CA SER A 29 19.09 -6.60 18.71
C SER A 29 17.97 -7.00 17.74
N TRP A 30 17.62 -8.28 17.72
CA TRP A 30 16.48 -8.78 16.94
C TRP A 30 15.16 -8.21 17.47
N GLU A 31 15.02 -8.08 18.79
CA GLU A 31 13.85 -7.49 19.44
C GLU A 31 13.70 -6.02 19.05
N CYS A 32 14.80 -5.25 18.98
CA CYS A 32 14.75 -3.87 18.52
C CYS A 32 14.37 -3.76 17.04
N ARG A 33 14.82 -4.72 16.21
CA ARG A 33 14.40 -4.80 14.81
C ARG A 33 12.89 -5.07 14.72
N ASP A 34 12.40 -6.10 15.39
CA ASP A 34 10.99 -6.49 15.38
C ASP A 34 10.09 -5.36 15.92
N ALA A 35 10.44 -4.78 17.07
CA ALA A 35 9.72 -3.65 17.66
C ALA A 35 9.68 -2.43 16.74
N TYR A 36 10.78 -2.10 16.05
CA TYR A 36 10.80 -1.01 15.07
C TYR A 36 9.84 -1.29 13.92
N TYR A 37 9.88 -2.49 13.33
CA TYR A 37 9.00 -2.84 12.22
C TYR A 37 7.54 -2.92 12.65
N LYS A 38 7.23 -3.39 13.86
CA LYS A 38 5.87 -3.36 14.44
C LYS A 38 5.36 -1.94 14.66
N LYS A 39 6.17 -1.05 15.25
CA LYS A 39 5.79 0.37 15.40
C LYS A 39 5.55 1.02 14.04
N LYS A 40 6.45 0.79 13.09
CA LYS A 40 6.34 1.29 11.72
C LYS A 40 5.10 0.74 11.03
N TYR A 41 4.81 -0.56 11.17
CA TYR A 41 3.59 -1.17 10.69
C TYR A 41 2.35 -0.50 11.26
N HIS A 42 2.28 -0.27 12.58
CA HIS A 42 1.13 0.38 13.21
C HIS A 42 0.95 1.84 12.79
N LEU A 43 2.05 2.59 12.63
CA LEU A 43 2.00 3.97 12.13
C LEU A 43 1.36 4.04 10.74
N PHE A 44 1.71 3.09 9.88
CA PHE A 44 1.18 3.01 8.52
C PHE A 44 -0.11 2.18 8.41
N ASN A 45 -0.66 1.69 9.54
CA ASN A 45 -1.85 0.85 9.60
C ASN A 45 -2.81 1.28 10.71
N PRO A 46 -3.52 2.40 10.50
CA PRO A 46 -4.39 2.98 11.52
C PRO A 46 -5.60 2.11 11.85
N TYR A 47 -5.97 1.15 10.99
CA TYR A 47 -7.14 0.27 11.16
C TYR A 47 -6.89 -0.90 12.14
N LYS A 48 -6.07 -0.70 13.17
CA LYS A 48 -5.78 -1.75 14.15
C LYS A 48 -7.06 -2.15 14.89
N GLY A 49 -7.38 -3.45 14.87
CA GLY A 49 -8.61 -3.99 15.46
C GLY A 49 -9.79 -4.07 14.48
N THR A 50 -9.64 -3.55 13.27
CA THR A 50 -10.61 -3.69 12.19
C THR A 50 -10.36 -4.98 11.41
N SER A 51 -11.42 -5.67 11.00
CA SER A 51 -11.29 -6.87 10.16
C SER A 51 -10.66 -6.53 8.80
N SER A 52 -10.01 -7.50 8.16
CA SER A 52 -9.45 -7.32 6.82
C SER A 52 -10.54 -6.96 5.80
N GLY A 53 -11.72 -7.58 5.90
CA GLY A 53 -12.88 -7.27 5.04
C GLY A 53 -13.39 -5.84 5.23
N THR A 54 -13.51 -5.37 6.47
CA THR A 54 -13.88 -3.97 6.75
C THR A 54 -12.81 -3.00 6.23
N THR A 55 -11.53 -3.34 6.37
CA THR A 55 -10.43 -2.54 5.81
C THR A 55 -10.49 -2.46 4.28
N GLY A 56 -10.78 -3.58 3.61
CA GLY A 56 -11.01 -3.64 2.16
C GLY A 56 -12.16 -2.72 1.74
N ALA A 57 -13.31 -2.83 2.41
CA ALA A 57 -14.48 -2.00 2.13
C ALA A 57 -14.20 -0.50 2.33
N ILE A 58 -13.43 -0.12 3.36
CA ILE A 58 -12.99 1.27 3.56
C ILE A 58 -12.11 1.73 2.39
N SER A 59 -11.18 0.91 1.94
CA SER A 59 -10.32 1.22 0.80
C SER A 59 -11.13 1.39 -0.50
N GLU A 60 -12.08 0.51 -0.78
CA GLU A 60 -12.98 0.63 -1.94
C GLU A 60 -13.77 1.95 -1.91
N LEU A 61 -14.30 2.32 -0.74
CA LEU A 61 -15.04 3.58 -0.57
C LEU A 61 -14.15 4.81 -0.80
N ARG A 62 -12.91 4.79 -0.29
CA ARG A 62 -11.95 5.89 -0.51
C ARG A 62 -11.62 6.07 -1.98
N VAL A 63 -11.41 4.97 -2.71
CA VAL A 63 -11.18 4.99 -4.15
C VAL A 63 -12.40 5.51 -4.90
N ALA A 64 -13.61 5.08 -4.53
CA ALA A 64 -14.84 5.58 -5.11
C ALA A 64 -14.99 7.11 -4.94
N VAL A 65 -14.74 7.63 -3.73
CA VAL A 65 -14.80 9.08 -3.46
C VAL A 65 -13.78 9.85 -4.30
N ASP A 66 -12.54 9.38 -4.39
CA ASP A 66 -11.50 10.00 -5.22
C ASP A 66 -11.90 10.01 -6.72
N LEU A 67 -12.42 8.92 -7.26
CA LEU A 67 -12.87 8.84 -8.66
C LEU A 67 -14.09 9.71 -8.93
N LEU A 68 -15.06 9.76 -8.01
CA LEU A 68 -16.19 10.67 -8.09
C LEU A 68 -15.72 12.13 -8.11
N SER A 69 -14.74 12.49 -7.28
CA SER A 69 -14.15 13.84 -7.26
C SER A 69 -13.45 14.22 -8.58
N LYS A 70 -12.99 13.22 -9.35
CA LYS A 70 -12.39 13.37 -10.69
C LYS A 70 -13.42 13.35 -11.82
N GLY A 71 -14.72 13.29 -11.48
CA GLY A 71 -15.84 13.35 -12.41
C GLY A 71 -16.15 12.03 -13.12
N PHE A 72 -15.76 10.89 -12.56
CA PHE A 72 -16.17 9.59 -13.07
C PHE A 72 -17.54 9.19 -12.50
N ASN A 73 -18.36 8.50 -13.29
CA ASN A 73 -19.46 7.71 -12.74
C ASN A 73 -18.88 6.41 -12.19
N VAL A 74 -19.12 6.10 -10.92
CA VAL A 74 -18.52 4.95 -10.23
C VAL A 74 -19.61 3.92 -9.92
N PHE A 75 -19.36 2.66 -10.29
CA PHE A 75 -20.21 1.52 -10.00
C PHE A 75 -19.43 0.55 -9.12
N ARG A 76 -20.01 0.17 -7.98
CA ARG A 76 -19.41 -0.83 -7.08
C ARG A 76 -20.00 -2.20 -7.36
N SER A 77 -19.16 -3.23 -7.37
CA SER A 77 -19.65 -4.59 -7.49
C SER A 77 -20.37 -5.04 -6.22
N LEU A 78 -21.52 -5.71 -6.38
CA LEU A 78 -22.24 -6.34 -5.29
C LEU A 78 -21.79 -7.80 -5.07
N SER A 79 -21.14 -8.40 -6.07
CA SER A 79 -20.68 -9.79 -6.01
C SER A 79 -19.28 -9.85 -5.42
N PRO A 80 -19.04 -10.62 -4.34
CA PRO A 80 -17.70 -10.82 -3.80
C PRO A 80 -16.73 -11.50 -4.78
N ASN A 81 -17.25 -12.22 -5.78
CA ASN A 81 -16.47 -12.93 -6.80
C ASN A 81 -16.37 -12.15 -8.12
N SER A 82 -16.59 -10.84 -8.06
CA SER A 82 -16.44 -9.96 -9.20
C SER A 82 -14.99 -9.92 -9.69
N PRO A 83 -14.74 -9.80 -11.00
CA PRO A 83 -13.38 -9.66 -11.51
C PRO A 83 -12.73 -8.33 -11.10
N CYS A 84 -13.51 -7.34 -10.67
CA CYS A 84 -13.04 -6.04 -10.17
C CYS A 84 -13.97 -5.51 -9.06
N ASP A 85 -13.44 -4.69 -8.17
CA ASP A 85 -14.22 -4.04 -7.11
C ASP A 85 -15.11 -2.89 -7.64
N LEU A 86 -14.55 -2.08 -8.54
CA LEU A 86 -15.21 -0.92 -9.11
C LEU A 86 -15.15 -0.94 -10.65
N ALA A 87 -16.18 -0.39 -11.28
CA ALA A 87 -16.14 0.01 -12.68
C ALA A 87 -16.42 1.51 -12.77
N VAL A 88 -15.69 2.20 -13.65
CA VAL A 88 -15.86 3.64 -13.87
C VAL A 88 -16.19 3.97 -15.31
N LEU A 89 -17.12 4.90 -15.51
CA LEU A 89 -17.52 5.40 -16.82
C LEU A 89 -17.28 6.91 -16.91
N LYS A 90 -16.48 7.32 -17.90
CA LYS A 90 -16.27 8.72 -18.26
C LYS A 90 -16.10 8.83 -19.77
N ASN A 91 -16.76 9.80 -20.40
CA ASN A 91 -16.72 10.04 -21.85
C ASN A 91 -17.02 8.77 -22.68
N GLY A 92 -18.01 7.99 -22.26
CA GLY A 92 -18.41 6.74 -22.94
C GLY A 92 -17.44 5.57 -22.77
N ARG A 93 -16.32 5.75 -22.05
CA ARG A 93 -15.31 4.70 -21.83
C ARG A 93 -15.45 4.09 -20.45
N LEU A 94 -15.71 2.78 -20.42
CA LEU A 94 -15.72 1.97 -19.20
C LEU A 94 -14.31 1.49 -18.86
N ARG A 95 -13.94 1.52 -17.58
CA ARG A 95 -12.68 0.95 -17.07
C ARG A 95 -12.93 0.20 -15.76
N ARG A 96 -12.32 -0.96 -15.62
CA ARG A 96 -12.39 -1.85 -14.45
C ARG A 96 -11.24 -1.56 -13.49
N ILE A 97 -11.57 -1.41 -12.22
CA ILE A 97 -10.62 -1.02 -11.17
C ILE A 97 -10.63 -2.08 -10.07
N GLU A 98 -9.45 -2.63 -9.80
CA GLU A 98 -9.19 -3.50 -8.67
C GLU A 98 -8.55 -2.70 -7.53
N VAL A 99 -9.15 -2.76 -6.34
CA VAL A 99 -8.69 -2.02 -5.17
C VAL A 99 -7.83 -2.92 -4.28
N ARG A 100 -6.62 -2.45 -3.97
CA ARG A 100 -5.67 -3.19 -3.15
C ARG A 100 -5.25 -2.33 -1.96
N THR A 101 -5.66 -2.73 -0.76
CA THR A 101 -5.11 -2.15 0.46
C THR A 101 -3.65 -2.57 0.56
N THR A 102 -2.75 -1.60 0.63
CA THR A 102 -1.31 -1.85 0.70
C THR A 102 -0.66 -1.03 1.77
N PHE A 103 0.43 -1.58 2.30
CA PHE A 103 1.31 -0.86 3.19
C PHE A 103 2.43 -0.23 2.38
N LEU A 104 2.85 0.97 2.79
CA LEU A 104 4.09 1.54 2.30
C LEU A 104 5.25 0.72 2.87
N GLY A 105 6.07 0.15 1.98
CA GLY A 105 7.36 -0.39 2.35
C GLY A 105 8.24 0.72 2.95
N THR A 106 9.38 0.36 3.53
CA THR A 106 10.25 1.34 4.20
C THR A 106 10.77 2.46 3.30
N SER A 107 10.65 2.31 1.98
CA SER A 107 11.02 3.26 0.92
C SER A 107 9.87 4.18 0.48
N GLY A 108 8.66 4.06 1.05
CA GLY A 108 7.50 4.85 0.62
C GLY A 108 6.86 4.39 -0.70
N LYS A 109 7.26 3.21 -1.21
CA LYS A 109 6.59 2.52 -2.32
C LYS A 109 5.58 1.50 -1.76
N PRO A 110 4.43 1.30 -2.42
CA PRO A 110 3.56 0.17 -2.13
C PRO A 110 4.35 -1.14 -2.10
N ASN A 111 4.14 -1.96 -1.09
CA ASN A 111 4.70 -3.32 -1.05
C ASN A 111 3.95 -4.32 -1.95
N SER A 112 2.99 -3.83 -2.73
CA SER A 112 2.17 -4.66 -3.60
C SER A 112 2.80 -4.75 -4.97
N ALA A 113 3.70 -5.71 -5.16
CA ALA A 113 3.91 -6.23 -6.50
C ALA A 113 2.61 -6.93 -6.90
N VAL A 114 1.92 -6.46 -7.94
CA VAL A 114 0.95 -7.31 -8.65
C VAL A 114 1.68 -8.60 -8.97
N ASN A 115 1.18 -9.73 -8.51
CA ASN A 115 1.84 -10.98 -8.86
C ASN A 115 1.72 -11.08 -10.38
N LYS A 116 2.83 -11.32 -11.10
CA LYS A 116 2.79 -11.54 -12.57
C LYS A 116 1.87 -12.70 -13.00
N LYS A 117 1.32 -13.45 -12.04
CA LYS A 117 0.37 -14.55 -12.22
C LYS A 117 -1.10 -14.11 -12.13
N ASP A 118 -1.38 -12.90 -11.66
CA ASP A 118 -2.73 -12.34 -11.74
C ASP A 118 -3.02 -12.10 -13.22
N ASP A 119 -4.07 -12.70 -13.76
CA ASP A 119 -4.45 -12.59 -15.16
C ASP A 119 -4.86 -11.14 -15.46
N LEU A 120 -3.88 -10.36 -15.93
CA LEU A 120 -3.98 -8.93 -16.22
C LEU A 120 -5.00 -8.61 -17.32
N SER A 121 -5.57 -9.60 -18.00
CA SER A 121 -6.52 -9.39 -19.10
C SER A 121 -7.85 -8.76 -18.66
N ASN A 122 -8.18 -8.82 -17.36
CA ASN A 122 -9.49 -8.42 -16.86
C ASN A 122 -9.54 -7.12 -16.03
N ILE A 123 -8.40 -6.47 -15.78
CA ILE A 123 -8.31 -5.25 -14.98
C ILE A 123 -7.64 -4.15 -15.79
N ASP A 124 -8.27 -2.98 -15.85
CA ASP A 124 -7.71 -1.82 -16.57
C ASP A 124 -6.81 -0.97 -15.67
N HIS A 125 -7.15 -0.87 -14.37
CA HIS A 125 -6.37 -0.14 -13.38
C HIS A 125 -6.35 -0.85 -12.01
N TYR A 126 -5.22 -0.83 -11.34
CA TYR A 126 -5.11 -1.13 -9.92
C TYR A 126 -5.13 0.17 -9.11
N ALA A 127 -5.89 0.20 -8.01
CA ALA A 127 -5.91 1.28 -7.05
C ALA A 127 -5.27 0.82 -5.73
N PHE A 128 -4.02 1.19 -5.53
CA PHE A 128 -3.26 0.90 -4.32
C PHE A 128 -3.53 1.93 -3.24
N VAL A 129 -4.16 1.50 -2.14
CA VAL A 129 -4.63 2.38 -1.07
C VAL A 129 -3.72 2.28 0.14
N THR A 130 -3.14 3.41 0.55
CA THR A 130 -2.43 3.59 1.83
C THR A 130 -3.22 4.56 2.71
N PRO A 131 -2.90 4.73 4.00
CA PRO A 131 -3.59 5.73 4.82
C PRO A 131 -3.54 7.14 4.24
N GLU A 132 -2.43 7.50 3.59
CA GLU A 132 -2.15 8.88 3.15
C GLU A 132 -2.59 9.15 1.71
N LYS A 133 -2.63 8.13 0.84
CA LYS A 133 -2.89 8.34 -0.59
C LYS A 133 -3.46 7.12 -1.30
N ILE A 134 -3.92 7.36 -2.52
CA ILE A 134 -4.35 6.36 -3.49
C ILE A 134 -3.41 6.48 -4.70
N ILE A 135 -2.85 5.37 -5.16
CA ILE A 135 -1.99 5.30 -6.34
C ILE A 135 -2.68 4.43 -7.39
N TYR A 136 -2.76 4.90 -8.62
CA TYR A 136 -3.36 4.18 -9.73
C TYR A 136 -2.27 3.64 -10.67
N GLU A 137 -2.33 2.36 -11.01
CA GLU A 137 -1.41 1.72 -11.96
C GLU A 137 -2.18 0.88 -13.01
N PRO A 138 -2.13 1.24 -14.31
CA PRO A 138 -1.61 2.51 -14.85
C PRO A 138 -2.34 3.73 -14.27
N GLU A 139 -1.74 4.92 -14.40
CA GLU A 139 -2.34 6.17 -13.90
C GLU A 139 -3.73 6.39 -14.51
N ILE A 140 -4.70 6.76 -13.69
CA ILE A 140 -6.02 7.18 -14.15
C ILE A 140 -6.09 8.71 -14.19
N LYS A 141 -5.99 9.27 -15.39
CA LYS A 141 -6.18 10.70 -15.61
C LYS A 141 -7.66 11.01 -15.64
N GLY A 142 -8.06 12.02 -14.88
CA GLY A 142 -9.34 12.67 -15.09
C GLY A 142 -9.23 13.58 -16.30
N GLU A 143 -9.07 13.05 -17.51
CA GLU A 143 -8.93 13.89 -18.71
C GLU A 143 -10.09 14.88 -18.83
N ASP A 144 -9.72 16.08 -19.31
CA ASP A 144 -10.36 17.37 -19.09
C ASP A 144 -11.78 17.48 -19.66
N ARG A 145 -12.51 18.46 -19.13
CA ARG A 145 -13.82 18.90 -19.61
C ARG A 145 -13.73 19.48 -21.02
#